data_AF-A0A372KLM6-F1
#
_entry.id   AF-A0A372KLM6-F1
#
_cell.length_a   1.000
_cell.length_b   1.000
_cell.length_c   1.000
_cell.angle_alpha   90.00
_cell.angle_beta   90.00
_cell.angle_gamma   90.00
#
_symmetry.space_group_name_H-M   'P 1'
#
loop_
_entity.id
_entity.type
_entity.pdbx_description
1 polymer ?
#
loop_
_entity_poly.entity_id
_entity_poly.type
_entity_poly.pdbx_seq_one_letter_code
_entity_poly.pdbx_strand_id
1 'polypeptide(L)'
;MEELFLKAYDQFEAGLQERMLKVIQRVSDEKQIYPLELNKKQCAKMLGIDVKTFDMRFNCHENFPRIEGRREKYPRDAVIDWYHENWMKTGA
;
A
#
# COMPACT_ATOMS: atom_id res chain seq x y z
N MET A 1 -15.83 -45.78 -8.47
CA MET A 1 -14.95 -45.46 -7.33
C MET A 1 -13.94 -44.38 -7.72
N GLU A 2 -13.24 -44.56 -8.83
CA GLU A 2 -12.32 -43.57 -9.43
C GLU A 2 -12.98 -42.21 -9.70
N GLU A 3 -14.19 -42.22 -10.26
CA GLU A 3 -14.96 -41.00 -10.56
C GLU A 3 -15.38 -40.20 -9.30
N LEU A 4 -15.54 -40.90 -8.16
CA LEU A 4 -15.80 -40.26 -6.87
C LEU A 4 -14.54 -39.59 -6.32
N PHE A 5 -13.38 -40.23 -6.50
CA PHE A 5 -12.09 -39.66 -6.12
C PHE A 5 -11.72 -38.43 -6.95
N LEU A 6 -11.99 -38.46 -8.26
CA LEU A 6 -11.78 -37.31 -9.14
C LEU A 6 -12.64 -36.12 -8.72
N LYS A 7 -13.94 -36.34 -8.46
CA LYS A 7 -14.83 -35.27 -7.94
C LYS A 7 -14.37 -34.72 -6.60
N ALA A 8 -13.86 -35.56 -5.71
CA ALA A 8 -13.34 -35.12 -4.42
C ALA A 8 -12.05 -34.27 -4.58
N TYR A 9 -11.20 -34.63 -5.54
CA TYR A 9 -10.00 -33.87 -5.88
C TYR A 9 -10.34 -32.49 -6.44
N ASP A 10 -11.28 -32.41 -7.39
CA ASP A 10 -11.74 -31.15 -7.98
C ASP A 10 -12.35 -30.22 -6.93
N GLN A 11 -13.14 -30.76 -5.99
CA GLN A 11 -13.70 -29.98 -4.89
C GLN A 11 -12.62 -29.46 -3.93
N PHE A 12 -11.59 -30.26 -3.66
CA PHE A 12 -10.47 -29.85 -2.82
C PHE A 12 -9.66 -28.73 -3.47
N GLU A 13 -9.36 -28.84 -4.77
CA GLU A 13 -8.66 -27.81 -5.53
C GLU A 13 -9.46 -26.50 -5.60
N ALA A 14 -10.77 -26.58 -5.85
CA ALA A 14 -11.65 -25.42 -5.84
C ALA A 14 -11.64 -24.70 -4.48
N GLY A 15 -11.65 -25.45 -3.37
CA GLY A 15 -11.56 -24.88 -2.02
C GLY A 15 -10.23 -24.18 -1.75
N LEU A 16 -9.12 -24.71 -2.28
CA LEU A 16 -7.80 -24.07 -2.19
C LEU A 16 -7.75 -22.77 -3.01
N GLN A 17 -8.25 -22.79 -4.25
CA GLN A 17 -8.31 -21.61 -5.11
C GLN A 17 -9.17 -20.50 -4.50
N GLU A 18 -10.32 -20.83 -3.91
CA GLU A 18 -11.19 -19.86 -3.23
C GLU A 18 -10.48 -19.22 -2.02
N ARG A 19 -9.74 -20.01 -1.24
CA ARG A 19 -8.95 -19.50 -0.11
C ARG A 19 -7.83 -18.58 -0.58
N MET A 20 -7.14 -18.96 -1.65
CA MET A 20 -6.09 -18.15 -2.26
C MET A 20 -6.63 -16.81 -2.75
N LEU A 21 -7.77 -16.80 -3.44
CA LEU A 21 -8.44 -15.56 -3.88
C LEU A 21 -8.80 -14.66 -2.70
N LYS A 22 -9.34 -15.21 -1.60
CA LYS A 22 -9.63 -14.43 -0.38
C LYS A 22 -8.38 -13.81 0.25
N VAL A 23 -7.26 -14.53 0.26
CA VAL A 23 -5.98 -14.01 0.75
C VAL A 23 -5.46 -12.91 -0.18
N ILE A 24 -5.49 -13.13 -1.49
CA ILE A 24 -5.07 -12.14 -2.48
C ILE A 24 -5.92 -10.87 -2.38
N GLN A 25 -7.24 -10.98 -2.26
CA GLN A 25 -8.13 -9.84 -2.07
C GLN A 25 -7.81 -9.08 -0.78
N ARG A 26 -7.56 -9.77 0.33
CA ARG A 26 -7.18 -9.14 1.60
C ARG A 26 -5.83 -8.43 1.53
N VAL A 27 -4.89 -8.95 0.73
CA VAL A 27 -3.56 -8.37 0.53
C VAL A 27 -3.57 -7.24 -0.51
N SER A 28 -4.47 -7.29 -1.48
CA SER A 28 -4.48 -6.41 -2.66
C SER A 28 -5.54 -5.31 -2.60
N ASP A 29 -6.30 -5.19 -1.50
CA ASP A 29 -7.28 -4.11 -1.34
C ASP A 29 -6.56 -2.76 -1.17
N GLU A 30 -6.21 -2.13 -2.29
CA GLU A 30 -5.49 -0.84 -2.35
C GLU A 30 -6.21 0.28 -1.59
N LYS A 31 -7.54 0.16 -1.40
CA LYS A 31 -8.36 1.10 -0.62
C LYS A 31 -8.21 0.90 0.88
N GLN A 32 -7.85 -0.31 1.35
CA GLN A 32 -7.41 -0.53 2.73
C GLN A 32 -5.92 -0.26 2.94
N ILE A 33 -5.10 -0.39 1.90
CA ILE A 33 -3.64 -0.22 2.03
C ILE A 33 -3.26 1.25 2.29
N TYR A 34 -3.97 2.21 1.66
CA TYR A 34 -3.68 3.65 1.75
C TYR A 34 -4.93 4.49 2.07
N PRO A 35 -5.24 4.73 3.36
CA PRO A 35 -6.32 5.64 3.77
C PRO A 35 -6.09 7.08 3.26
N LEU A 36 -7.13 7.91 3.25
CA LEU A 36 -7.03 9.33 2.84
C LEU A 36 -5.98 10.10 3.64
N GLU A 37 -5.82 9.76 4.92
CA GLU A 37 -4.76 10.26 5.78
C GLU A 37 -3.75 9.14 6.08
N LEU A 38 -2.56 9.26 5.53
CA LEU A 38 -1.47 8.31 5.70
C LEU A 38 -0.64 8.65 6.92
N ASN A 39 -0.18 7.63 7.64
CA ASN A 39 0.95 7.78 8.55
C ASN A 39 2.29 7.71 7.77
N LYS A 40 3.39 8.07 8.42
CA LYS A 40 4.74 8.06 7.79
C LYS A 40 5.12 6.73 7.14
N LYS A 41 4.80 5.59 7.77
CA LYS A 41 5.10 4.26 7.21
C LYS A 41 4.28 3.97 5.95
N GLN A 42 3.00 4.35 5.96
CA GLN A 42 2.12 4.20 4.82
C GLN A 42 2.51 5.15 3.68
N CYS A 43 2.88 6.40 4.00
CA CYS A 43 3.35 7.37 3.03
C CYS A 43 4.66 6.91 2.37
N ALA A 44 5.62 6.40 3.14
CA ALA A 44 6.86 5.84 2.61
C ALA A 44 6.61 4.61 1.72
N LYS A 45 5.71 3.70 2.16
CA LYS A 45 5.30 2.54 1.36
C LYS A 45 4.60 2.96 0.05
N MET A 46 3.76 3.99 0.09
CA MET A 46 3.08 4.54 -1.09
C MET A 46 4.07 5.11 -2.10
N LEU A 47 5.08 5.84 -1.61
CA LEU A 47 6.15 6.40 -2.44
C LEU A 47 7.24 5.36 -2.81
N GLY A 48 7.12 4.12 -2.36
CA GLY A 48 8.06 3.04 -2.68
C GLY A 48 9.46 3.18 -2.04
N ILE A 49 9.57 3.89 -0.92
CA ILE A 49 10.84 4.18 -0.26
C ILE A 49 10.89 3.67 1.19
N ASP A 50 12.11 3.56 1.73
CA ASP A 50 12.29 3.21 3.14
C ASP A 50 11.89 4.36 4.07
N VAL A 51 11.33 4.01 5.23
CA VAL A 51 10.84 4.98 6.23
C VAL A 51 11.99 5.86 6.77
N LYS A 52 13.22 5.33 6.77
CA LYS A 52 14.41 6.05 7.23
C LYS A 52 14.85 7.15 6.27
N THR A 53 14.67 6.95 4.96
CA THR A 53 15.06 7.94 3.94
C THR A 53 13.93 8.91 3.61
N PHE A 54 12.71 8.64 4.09
CA PHE A 54 11.54 9.50 3.92
C PHE A 54 11.76 10.92 4.42
N ASP A 55 12.33 11.09 5.61
CA ASP A 55 12.52 12.44 6.15
C ASP A 55 13.52 13.25 5.33
N MET A 56 14.60 12.60 4.89
CA MET A 56 15.67 13.25 4.13
C MET A 56 15.22 13.63 2.72
N ARG A 57 14.33 12.85 2.09
CA ARG A 57 13.92 13.03 0.69
C ARG A 57 12.62 13.83 0.52
N PHE A 58 11.74 13.80 1.52
CA PHE A 58 10.38 14.34 1.41
C PHE A 58 10.06 15.28 2.56
N ASN A 59 10.11 14.80 3.81
CA ASN A 59 9.71 15.59 4.99
C ASN A 59 10.64 16.78 5.30
N CYS A 60 11.82 16.85 4.66
CA CYS A 60 12.74 17.98 4.76
C CYS A 60 12.25 19.22 4.01
N HIS A 61 11.34 19.06 3.04
CA HIS A 61 10.82 20.18 2.27
C HIS A 61 9.67 20.85 3.03
N GLU A 62 9.79 22.15 3.26
CA GLU A 62 8.75 22.93 3.96
C GLU A 62 7.39 22.89 3.23
N ASN A 63 7.41 22.76 1.90
CA ASN A 63 6.20 22.66 1.08
C ASN A 63 5.62 21.25 0.99
N PHE A 64 6.21 20.26 1.69
CA PHE A 64 5.72 18.90 1.65
C PHE A 64 4.37 18.79 2.40
N PRO A 65 3.33 18.20 1.80
CA PRO A 65 1.99 18.18 2.38
C PRO A 65 1.94 17.30 3.63
N ARG A 66 1.91 17.97 4.79
CA ARG A 66 1.79 17.37 6.11
C ARG A 66 0.72 18.08 6.94
N ILE A 67 -0.01 17.30 7.74
CA ILE A 67 -0.94 17.82 8.73
C ILE A 67 -0.22 17.83 10.06
N GLU A 68 0.00 19.02 10.61
CA GLU A 68 0.65 19.21 11.91
C GLU A 68 -0.33 18.87 13.05
N GLY A 69 0.12 18.05 14.00
CA GLY A 69 -0.67 17.57 15.13
C GLY A 69 0.15 16.68 16.06
N ARG A 70 -0.50 15.96 16.99
CA ARG A 70 0.20 15.06 17.93
C ARG A 70 0.95 13.90 17.25
N ARG A 71 0.48 13.51 16.06
CA ARG A 71 1.14 12.55 15.17
C ARG A 71 1.08 13.13 13.75
N GLU A 72 2.21 13.18 13.08
CA GLU A 72 2.27 13.61 11.68
C GLU A 72 1.41 12.70 10.81
N LYS A 73 0.53 13.33 10.04
CA LYS A 73 -0.29 12.67 9.02
C LYS A 73 -0.06 13.34 7.68
N TYR A 74 -0.23 12.55 6.62
CA TYR A 74 0.07 12.95 5.25
C TYR A 74 -1.16 12.70 4.38
N PRO A 75 -1.78 13.75 3.81
CA PRO A 75 -2.92 13.56 2.92
C PRO A 75 -2.49 12.83 1.65
N ARG A 76 -3.11 11.69 1.35
CA ARG A 76 -2.71 10.81 0.23
C ARG A 76 -2.61 11.55 -1.09
N ASP A 77 -3.68 12.24 -1.47
CA ASP A 77 -3.79 12.86 -2.80
C ASP A 77 -2.81 14.05 -2.92
N ALA A 78 -2.70 14.87 -1.87
CA ALA A 78 -1.75 15.98 -1.85
C ALA A 78 -0.30 15.51 -1.97
N VAL A 79 0.08 14.40 -1.32
CA VAL A 79 1.43 13.83 -1.44
C VAL A 79 1.70 13.36 -2.87
N ILE A 80 0.71 12.77 -3.53
CA ILE A 80 0.84 12.33 -4.94
C ILE A 80 1.02 13.54 -5.85
N ASP A 81 0.21 14.57 -5.69
CA ASP A 81 0.29 15.80 -6.48
C ASP A 81 1.65 16.49 -6.29
N TRP A 82 2.09 16.62 -5.03
CA TRP A 82 3.40 17.17 -4.72
C TRP A 82 4.53 16.36 -5.36
N TYR A 83 4.44 15.02 -5.34
CA TYR A 83 5.42 14.14 -5.97
C TYR A 83 5.48 14.34 -7.48
N HIS A 84 4.33 14.42 -8.16
CA HIS A 84 4.27 14.69 -9.60
C HIS A 84 4.91 16.04 -9.97
N GLU A 85 4.82 17.04 -9.10
CA GLU A 85 5.41 18.36 -9.33
C GLU A 85 6.90 18.44 -8.95
N ASN A 86 7.35 17.63 -7.98
CA ASN A 86 8.66 17.79 -7.35
C ASN A 86 9.57 16.56 -7.45
N TRP A 87 9.20 15.50 -8.20
CA TRP A 87 9.98 14.27 -8.33
C TRP A 87 11.46 14.52 -8.68
N MET A 88 11.73 15.54 -9.52
CA MET A 88 13.10 15.94 -9.90
C MET A 88 13.97 16.37 -8.72
N LYS A 89 13.37 16.91 -7.65
CA LYS A 89 14.05 17.38 -6.43
C LYS A 89 14.19 16.29 -5.37
N THR A 90 13.48 15.16 -5.54
CA THR A 90 13.43 14.06 -4.57
C THR A 90 14.52 13.00 -4.80
N GLY A 91 15.39 13.21 -5.79
CA GLY A 91 16.58 12.39 -6.00
C GLY A 91 17.59 12.65 -4.89
N ALA A 92 17.91 11.59 -4.13
CA ALA A 92 19.05 11.57 -3.22
C ALA A 92 20.29 11.10 -3.97
#